data_AF-A0A949HSV6-F1
#
_entry.id   AF-A0A949HSV6-F1
#
_cell.length_a   1.000
_cell.length_b   1.000
_cell.length_c   1.000
_cell.angle_alpha   90.00
_cell.angle_beta   90.00
_cell.angle_gamma   90.00
#
_symmetry.space_group_name_H-M   'P 1'
#
loop_
_entity.id
_entity.type
_entity.pdbx_description
1 polymer ?
#
loop_
_entity_poly.entity_id
_entity_poly.type
_entity_poly.pdbx_seq_one_letter_code
_entity_poly.pdbx_strand_id
1 'polypeptide(L)'
;TFGVARHAPLGAALEEVLETPARIAAKDGPRVAVVFDEFQQILEYGNDQVERKLRSVIQHHDKVSYIFLGSRKHLIQKMVLDRKRPLFGAGGRYPLGPIAEEHWQPFIHRRFLDADKRIEEGQIHQVCEMTQGHPFYTQHLCHVLWELCEPNAVVSEKTIATAVKVLLDRESYAYTSLWESLTLSQKRFLKGLAAEASGVKVYAGEFVSRHGLSSASNAQRAVQALLSKDIIDREGDSFLITDRFFRLWIQSVQSP
;
A
#
# COMPACT_ATOMS: atom_id res chain seq x y z
N THR A 1 -25.96 24.34 -25.58
CA THR A 1 -26.64 23.04 -25.59
C THR A 1 -25.81 22.07 -26.42
N PHE A 2 -24.83 21.40 -25.80
CA PHE A 2 -24.07 20.34 -26.44
C PHE A 2 -24.61 19.02 -25.91
N GLY A 3 -25.52 18.44 -26.68
CA GLY A 3 -26.12 17.15 -26.38
C GLY A 3 -25.08 16.05 -26.55
N VAL A 4 -24.56 15.57 -25.41
CA VAL A 4 -23.94 14.24 -25.37
C VAL A 4 -25.07 13.25 -25.66
N ALA A 5 -25.02 12.65 -26.84
CA ALA A 5 -25.91 11.57 -27.20
C ALA A 5 -25.79 10.46 -26.15
N ARG A 6 -26.85 10.29 -25.37
CA ARG A 6 -27.05 9.10 -24.54
C ARG A 6 -27.17 7.90 -25.50
N HIS A 7 -26.32 6.90 -25.31
CA HIS A 7 -26.26 5.61 -26.02
C HIS A 7 -25.35 5.50 -27.24
N ALA A 8 -24.06 5.84 -27.10
CA ALA A 8 -23.07 4.96 -27.72
C ALA A 8 -23.00 3.67 -26.89
N PRO A 9 -23.11 2.46 -27.48
CA PRO A 9 -22.87 1.23 -26.74
C PRO A 9 -21.43 1.29 -26.22
N LEU A 10 -21.27 1.26 -24.89
CA LEU A 10 -19.99 1.39 -24.17
C LEU A 10 -18.88 0.52 -24.79
N GLY A 11 -19.26 -0.62 -25.37
CA GLY A 11 -18.36 -1.57 -26.01
C GLY A 11 -17.62 -1.05 -27.25
N ALA A 12 -18.25 -0.26 -28.12
CA ALA A 12 -17.63 0.19 -29.36
C ALA A 12 -16.59 1.31 -29.12
N ALA A 13 -16.93 2.27 -28.25
CA ALA A 13 -16.02 3.34 -27.89
C ALA A 13 -14.81 2.84 -27.07
N LEU A 14 -15.03 1.89 -26.15
CA LEU A 14 -13.95 1.29 -25.37
C LEU A 14 -12.98 0.49 -26.26
N GLU A 15 -13.51 -0.28 -27.22
CA GLU A 15 -12.68 -1.01 -28.18
C GLU A 15 -11.79 -0.09 -28.99
N GLU A 16 -12.34 0.99 -29.55
CA GLU A 16 -11.58 1.94 -30.34
C GLU A 16 -10.44 2.59 -29.52
N VAL A 17 -10.71 2.92 -28.26
CA VAL A 17 -9.69 3.43 -27.33
C VAL A 17 -8.60 2.39 -27.09
N LEU A 18 -8.98 1.15 -26.80
CA LEU A 18 -8.03 0.07 -26.52
C LEU A 18 -7.19 -0.33 -27.73
N GLU A 19 -7.71 -0.20 -28.96
CA GLU A 19 -7.01 -0.45 -30.23
C GLU A 19 -6.00 0.64 -30.60
N THR A 20 -6.13 1.84 -30.02
CA THR A 20 -5.30 2.99 -30.35
C THR A 20 -3.79 2.74 -30.13
N PRO A 21 -3.34 2.15 -29.00
CA PRO A 21 -1.96 1.72 -28.81
C PRO A 21 -1.40 0.82 -29.93
N ALA A 22 -2.18 -0.15 -30.41
CA ALA A 22 -1.75 -1.05 -31.49
C ALA A 22 -1.63 -0.31 -32.83
N ARG A 23 -2.59 0.56 -33.15
CA ARG A 23 -2.52 1.42 -34.35
C ARG A 23 -1.29 2.34 -34.35
N ILE A 24 -0.90 2.86 -33.18
CA ILE A 24 0.32 3.67 -33.04
C ILE A 24 1.56 2.79 -33.25
N ALA A 25 1.62 1.62 -32.61
CA ALA A 25 2.75 0.69 -32.73
C ALA A 25 2.95 0.11 -34.15
N ALA A 26 1.90 0.11 -34.97
CA ALA A 26 1.94 -0.40 -36.35
C ALA A 26 2.63 0.55 -37.36
N LYS A 27 2.71 1.86 -37.07
CA LYS A 27 3.24 2.88 -38.01
C LYS A 27 4.79 2.97 -38.04
N ASP A 28 5.49 1.85 -37.89
CA ASP A 28 6.97 1.77 -37.77
C ASP A 28 7.58 2.70 -36.71
N GLY A 29 6.81 2.99 -35.65
CA GLY A 29 7.20 3.82 -34.51
C GLY A 29 7.88 3.07 -33.36
N PRO A 30 8.20 3.75 -32.25
CA PRO A 30 8.75 3.12 -31.05
C PRO A 30 7.78 2.08 -30.47
N ARG A 31 8.33 1.08 -29.76
CA ARG A 31 7.53 0.11 -29.00
C ARG A 31 6.63 0.87 -28.02
N VAL A 32 5.33 0.58 -28.05
CA VAL A 32 4.35 1.26 -27.18
C VAL A 32 4.23 0.49 -25.86
N ALA A 33 4.26 1.22 -24.75
CA ALA A 33 3.93 0.69 -23.43
C ALA A 33 2.70 1.42 -22.88
N VAL A 34 1.72 0.66 -22.40
CA VAL A 34 0.52 1.17 -21.75
C VAL A 34 0.59 0.79 -20.27
N VAL A 35 0.50 1.80 -19.40
CA VAL A 35 0.49 1.62 -17.96
C VAL A 35 -0.91 1.93 -17.44
N PHE A 36 -1.55 0.93 -16.85
CA PHE A 36 -2.78 1.11 -16.09
C PHE A 36 -2.42 1.23 -14.61
N ASP A 37 -2.51 2.45 -14.10
CA ASP A 37 -2.35 2.70 -12.67
C ASP A 37 -3.66 2.43 -11.93
N GLU A 38 -3.56 1.99 -10.67
CA GLU A 38 -4.70 1.64 -9.82
C GLU A 38 -5.72 0.70 -10.50
N PHE A 39 -5.21 -0.29 -11.24
CA PHE A 39 -5.98 -1.12 -12.15
C PHE A 39 -7.14 -1.87 -11.49
N GLN A 40 -7.06 -2.16 -10.19
CA GLN A 40 -8.15 -2.77 -9.44
C GLN A 40 -9.43 -1.91 -9.36
N GLN A 41 -9.37 -0.60 -9.67
CA GLN A 41 -10.55 0.27 -9.67
C GLN A 41 -11.59 -0.16 -10.70
N ILE A 42 -11.20 -0.89 -11.76
CA ILE A 42 -12.18 -1.42 -12.73
C ILE A 42 -13.18 -2.39 -12.11
N LEU A 43 -12.91 -2.90 -10.90
CA LEU A 43 -13.85 -3.76 -10.16
C LEU A 43 -15.07 -2.98 -9.64
N GLU A 44 -14.99 -1.65 -9.54
CA GLU A 44 -16.08 -0.79 -9.07
C GLU A 44 -17.25 -0.74 -10.06
N TYR A 45 -17.02 -1.08 -11.34
CA TYR A 45 -18.08 -1.19 -12.34
C TYR A 45 -19.05 -2.36 -12.09
N GLY A 46 -18.79 -3.21 -11.09
CA GLY A 46 -19.74 -4.22 -10.59
C GLY A 46 -19.94 -5.44 -11.51
N ASN A 47 -19.27 -5.50 -12.65
CA ASN A 47 -19.27 -6.65 -13.56
C ASN A 47 -17.89 -6.87 -14.19
N ASP A 48 -17.69 -8.02 -14.84
CA ASP A 48 -16.42 -8.40 -15.47
C ASP A 48 -16.33 -8.00 -16.95
N GLN A 49 -17.29 -7.21 -17.48
CA GLN A 49 -17.33 -6.87 -18.90
C GLN A 49 -16.09 -6.08 -19.34
N VAL A 50 -15.64 -5.15 -18.49
CA VAL A 50 -14.43 -4.35 -18.74
C VAL A 50 -13.20 -5.24 -18.81
N GLU A 51 -13.05 -6.18 -17.86
CA GLU A 51 -11.94 -7.14 -17.87
C GLU A 51 -11.97 -8.06 -19.10
N ARG A 52 -13.15 -8.56 -19.49
CA ARG A 52 -13.31 -9.39 -20.69
C ARG A 52 -12.95 -8.63 -21.95
N LYS A 53 -13.47 -7.41 -22.09
CA LYS A 53 -13.22 -6.58 -23.28
C LYS A 53 -11.75 -6.19 -23.38
N LEU A 54 -11.16 -5.80 -22.26
CA LEU A 54 -9.73 -5.53 -22.19
C LEU A 54 -8.92 -6.75 -22.62
N ARG A 55 -9.19 -7.93 -22.02
CA ARG A 55 -8.50 -9.17 -22.37
C ARG A 55 -8.63 -9.50 -23.86
N SER A 56 -9.83 -9.39 -24.43
CA SER A 56 -10.07 -9.72 -25.83
C SER A 56 -9.31 -8.83 -26.80
N VAL A 57 -9.06 -7.57 -26.43
CA VAL A 57 -8.31 -6.62 -27.29
C VAL A 57 -6.80 -6.82 -27.10
N ILE A 58 -6.30 -6.70 -25.87
CA ILE A 58 -4.85 -6.65 -25.61
C ILE A 58 -4.11 -7.95 -25.97
N GLN A 59 -4.79 -9.10 -25.99
CA GLN A 59 -4.17 -10.38 -26.32
C GLN A 59 -3.73 -10.48 -27.80
N HIS A 60 -4.23 -9.60 -28.67
CA HIS A 60 -3.87 -9.55 -30.08
C HIS A 60 -2.80 -8.49 -30.37
N HIS A 61 -2.29 -7.81 -29.36
CA HIS A 61 -1.33 -6.72 -29.54
C HIS A 61 0.12 -7.19 -29.34
N ASP A 62 0.78 -7.55 -30.44
CA ASP A 62 2.15 -8.11 -30.39
C ASP A 62 3.26 -7.05 -30.24
N LYS A 63 2.95 -5.77 -30.52
CA LYS A 63 3.90 -4.64 -30.45
C LYS A 63 3.64 -3.68 -29.28
N VAL A 64 2.74 -4.05 -28.37
CA VAL A 64 2.36 -3.23 -27.20
C VAL A 64 2.65 -4.00 -25.92
N SER A 65 3.37 -3.38 -24.99
CA SER A 65 3.57 -3.91 -23.64
C SER A 65 2.55 -3.31 -22.67
N TYR A 66 1.98 -4.14 -21.82
CA TYR A 66 0.98 -3.73 -20.82
C TYR A 66 1.53 -3.90 -19.40
N ILE A 67 1.42 -2.84 -18.60
CA ILE A 67 1.81 -2.84 -17.20
C ILE A 67 0.56 -2.51 -16.37
N PHE A 68 0.21 -3.39 -15.45
CA PHE A 68 -0.91 -3.21 -14.53
C PHE A 68 -0.35 -2.96 -13.13
N LEU A 69 -0.57 -1.76 -12.62
CA LEU A 69 -0.16 -1.35 -11.27
C LEU A 69 -1.40 -1.33 -10.37
N GLY A 70 -1.19 -1.57 -9.07
CA GLY A 70 -2.28 -1.52 -8.12
C GLY A 70 -1.83 -1.68 -6.67
N SER A 71 -2.27 -0.76 -5.82
CA SER A 71 -1.98 -0.75 -4.38
C SER A 71 -2.70 -1.88 -3.64
N ARG A 72 -3.92 -2.27 -4.05
CA ARG A 72 -4.67 -3.39 -3.44
C ARG A 72 -4.19 -4.73 -4.00
N LYS A 73 -3.06 -5.21 -3.48
CA LYS A 73 -2.37 -6.44 -3.90
C LYS A 73 -3.31 -7.64 -4.03
N HIS A 74 -4.18 -7.86 -3.05
CA HIS A 74 -5.10 -9.00 -3.05
C HIS A 74 -6.14 -8.95 -4.19
N LEU A 75 -6.57 -7.75 -4.62
CA LEU A 75 -7.50 -7.61 -5.75
C LEU A 75 -6.79 -7.87 -7.08
N ILE A 76 -5.62 -7.27 -7.30
CA ILE A 76 -4.81 -7.51 -8.50
C ILE A 76 -4.45 -9.00 -8.61
N GLN A 77 -4.01 -9.62 -7.51
CA GLN A 77 -3.73 -11.06 -7.47
C GLN A 77 -4.97 -11.89 -7.82
N LYS A 78 -6.14 -11.56 -7.26
CA LYS A 78 -7.38 -12.25 -7.59
C LYS A 78 -7.71 -12.15 -9.08
N MET A 79 -7.52 -10.99 -9.70
CA MET A 79 -7.80 -10.76 -11.13
C MET A 79 -6.92 -11.63 -12.05
N VAL A 80 -5.66 -11.88 -11.68
CA VAL A 80 -4.70 -12.60 -12.54
C VAL A 80 -4.48 -14.07 -12.15
N LEU A 81 -4.80 -14.49 -10.92
CA LEU A 81 -4.59 -15.85 -10.41
C LEU A 81 -5.85 -16.72 -10.36
N ASP A 82 -7.04 -16.13 -10.28
CA ASP A 82 -8.28 -16.89 -10.24
C ASP A 82 -8.70 -17.31 -11.65
N ARG A 83 -8.78 -18.63 -11.89
CA ARG A 83 -9.19 -19.23 -13.18
C ARG A 83 -10.58 -18.77 -13.66
N LYS A 84 -11.42 -18.27 -12.77
CA LYS A 84 -12.76 -17.76 -13.10
C LYS A 84 -12.73 -16.33 -13.65
N ARG A 85 -11.58 -15.65 -13.61
CA ARG A 85 -11.45 -14.23 -13.97
C ARG A 85 -10.93 -14.08 -15.41
N PRO A 86 -11.41 -13.08 -16.17
CA PRO A 86 -10.99 -12.92 -17.58
C PRO A 86 -9.49 -12.68 -17.77
N LEU A 87 -8.85 -12.04 -16.79
CA LEU A 87 -7.41 -11.74 -16.81
C LEU A 87 -6.55 -12.85 -16.23
N PHE A 88 -7.11 -14.06 -16.00
CA PHE A 88 -6.33 -15.20 -15.54
C PHE A 88 -5.12 -15.46 -16.45
N GLY A 89 -3.94 -15.55 -15.83
CA GLY A 89 -2.68 -15.77 -16.55
C GLY A 89 -2.23 -14.61 -17.44
N ALA A 90 -2.80 -13.41 -17.28
CA ALA A 90 -2.34 -12.23 -18.00
C ALA A 90 -1.02 -11.72 -17.39
N GLY A 91 0.02 -11.66 -18.22
CA GLY A 91 1.30 -11.02 -17.90
C GLY A 91 2.17 -11.72 -16.85
N GLY A 92 3.38 -11.18 -16.68
CA GLY A 92 4.27 -11.53 -15.58
C GLY A 92 3.84 -10.87 -14.27
N ARG A 93 4.20 -11.48 -13.14
CA ARG A 93 3.91 -10.95 -11.79
C ARG A 93 5.18 -10.39 -11.21
N TYR A 94 5.12 -9.14 -10.75
CA TYR A 94 6.26 -8.46 -10.12
C TYR A 94 5.83 -7.86 -8.78
N PRO A 95 5.83 -8.64 -7.68
CA PRO A 95 5.48 -8.12 -6.38
C PRO A 95 6.55 -7.14 -5.89
N LEU A 96 6.14 -5.91 -5.57
CA LEU A 96 7.01 -4.91 -4.95
C LEU A 96 6.94 -5.01 -3.42
N GLY A 97 8.10 -5.29 -2.82
CA GLY A 97 8.31 -5.27 -1.38
C GLY A 97 8.83 -3.90 -0.89
N PRO A 98 8.93 -3.71 0.44
CA PRO A 98 9.66 -2.58 1.01
C PRO A 98 11.11 -2.55 0.54
N ILE A 99 11.74 -1.37 0.61
CA ILE A 99 13.17 -1.24 0.32
C ILE A 99 13.95 -1.79 1.52
N ALA A 100 14.90 -2.68 1.26
CA ALA A 100 15.75 -3.26 2.29
C ALA A 100 16.62 -2.19 2.98
N GLU A 101 16.88 -2.38 4.26
CA GLU A 101 17.66 -1.41 5.06
C GLU A 101 19.06 -1.15 4.47
N GLU A 102 19.70 -2.16 3.90
CA GLU A 102 21.01 -2.03 3.22
C GLU A 102 21.01 -1.00 2.08
N HIS A 103 19.85 -0.71 1.47
CA HIS A 103 19.70 0.33 0.46
C HIS A 103 19.31 1.68 1.08
N TRP A 104 18.61 1.68 2.22
CA TRP A 104 18.26 2.89 2.96
C TRP A 104 19.46 3.54 3.65
N GLN A 105 20.34 2.74 4.25
CA GLN A 105 21.53 3.19 4.96
C GLN A 105 22.36 4.19 4.14
N PRO A 106 22.89 3.84 2.95
CA PRO A 106 23.69 4.77 2.16
C PRO A 106 22.87 5.96 1.64
N PHE A 107 21.59 5.75 1.30
CA PHE A 107 20.73 6.83 0.79
C PHE A 107 20.46 7.90 1.85
N ILE A 108 20.00 7.50 3.04
CA ILE A 108 19.63 8.43 4.12
C ILE A 108 20.89 9.13 4.63
N HIS A 109 21.97 8.37 4.90
CA HIS A 109 23.23 8.94 5.36
C HIS A 109 23.74 10.01 4.39
N ARG A 110 23.74 9.73 3.08
CA ARG A 110 24.16 10.70 2.06
C ARG A 110 23.30 11.96 2.05
N ARG A 111 21.97 11.82 2.13
CA ARG A 111 21.03 12.97 2.10
C ARG A 111 21.18 13.90 3.29
N PHE A 112 21.49 13.37 4.48
CA PHE A 112 21.77 14.20 5.65
C PHE A 112 23.12 14.89 5.51
N LEU A 113 24.16 14.18 5.08
CA LEU A 113 25.49 14.76 4.86
C LEU A 113 25.49 15.88 3.82
N ASP A 114 24.72 15.76 2.73
CA ASP A 114 24.60 16.81 1.70
C ASP A 114 24.03 18.14 2.26
N ALA A 115 23.47 18.13 3.47
CA ALA A 115 22.96 19.30 4.18
C ALA A 115 23.76 19.62 5.46
N ASP A 116 24.99 19.12 5.59
CA ASP A 116 25.86 19.23 6.77
C ASP A 116 25.24 18.64 8.05
N LYS A 117 24.32 17.68 7.93
CA LYS A 117 23.68 16.99 9.06
C LYS A 117 24.23 15.57 9.18
N ARG A 118 24.23 15.00 10.38
CA ARG A 118 24.70 13.63 10.62
C ARG A 118 23.60 12.76 11.18
N ILE A 119 23.52 11.54 10.70
CA ILE A 119 22.62 10.50 11.21
C ILE A 119 23.40 9.18 11.16
N GLU A 120 23.54 8.50 12.29
CA GLU A 120 24.32 7.27 12.35
C GLU A 120 23.48 6.07 11.94
N GLU A 121 24.15 4.95 11.65
CA GLU A 121 23.52 3.70 11.21
C GLU A 121 22.41 3.24 12.17
N GLY A 122 22.63 3.37 13.49
CA GLY A 122 21.64 3.00 14.51
C GLY A 122 20.36 3.83 14.46
N GLN A 123 20.45 5.13 14.14
CA GLN A 123 19.26 5.97 13.96
C GLN A 123 18.52 5.64 12.66
N ILE A 124 19.26 5.33 11.59
CA ILE A 124 18.65 4.88 10.33
C ILE A 124 17.92 3.55 10.55
N HIS A 125 18.53 2.62 11.29
CA HIS A 125 17.91 1.35 11.68
C HIS A 125 16.58 1.58 12.41
N GLN A 126 16.57 2.44 13.44
CA GLN A 126 15.33 2.81 14.16
C GLN A 126 14.25 3.37 13.23
N VAL A 127 14.62 4.24 12.29
CA VAL A 127 13.68 4.77 11.27
C VAL A 127 13.14 3.63 10.39
N CYS A 128 13.99 2.73 9.92
CA CYS A 128 13.59 1.60 9.09
C CYS A 128 12.71 0.60 9.85
N GLU A 129 12.95 0.34 11.13
CA GLU A 129 12.08 -0.50 11.97
C GLU A 129 10.70 0.13 12.18
N MET A 130 10.64 1.43 12.49
CA MET A 130 9.39 2.15 12.69
C MET A 130 8.53 2.22 11.41
N THR A 131 9.18 2.37 10.25
CA THR A 131 8.52 2.55 8.96
C THR A 131 8.44 1.27 8.13
N GLN A 132 9.06 0.20 8.62
CA GLN A 132 9.17 -1.11 7.97
C GLN A 132 9.73 -1.03 6.54
N GLY A 133 10.68 -0.12 6.32
CA GLY A 133 11.32 0.13 5.02
C GLY A 133 10.38 0.63 3.91
N HIS A 134 9.15 1.01 4.25
CA HIS A 134 8.18 1.48 3.26
C HIS A 134 8.60 2.86 2.73
N PRO A 135 8.72 3.07 1.40
CA PRO A 135 9.29 4.30 0.82
C PRO A 135 8.67 5.59 1.31
N PHE A 136 7.33 5.69 1.25
CA PHE A 136 6.61 6.88 1.69
C PHE A 136 6.88 7.21 3.18
N TYR A 137 6.63 6.26 4.10
CA TYR A 137 6.78 6.48 5.54
C TYR A 137 8.24 6.73 5.94
N THR A 138 9.19 5.98 5.36
CA THR A 138 10.62 6.14 5.63
C THR A 138 11.08 7.55 5.24
N GLN A 139 10.74 7.98 4.02
CA GLN A 139 11.11 9.31 3.53
C GLN A 139 10.40 10.43 4.30
N HIS A 140 9.13 10.25 4.65
CA HIS A 140 8.38 11.27 5.41
C HIS A 140 8.96 11.45 6.82
N LEU A 141 9.31 10.36 7.51
CA LEU A 141 10.01 10.44 8.81
C LEU A 141 11.41 11.06 8.67
N CYS A 142 12.18 10.65 7.65
CA CYS A 142 13.47 11.26 7.35
C CYS A 142 13.35 12.76 7.04
N HIS A 143 12.29 13.18 6.36
CA HIS A 143 12.05 14.58 6.02
C HIS A 143 11.80 15.42 7.27
N VAL A 144 10.92 14.97 8.17
CA VAL A 144 10.68 15.67 9.45
C VAL A 144 11.95 15.69 10.31
N LEU A 145 12.70 14.59 10.36
CA LEU A 145 14.01 14.55 11.02
C LEU A 145 14.97 15.56 10.42
N TRP A 146 15.01 15.66 9.10
CA TRP A 146 15.85 16.62 8.39
C TRP A 146 15.43 18.05 8.72
N GLU A 147 14.14 18.37 8.78
CA GLU A 147 13.64 19.70 9.17
C GLU A 147 13.99 20.06 10.62
N LEU A 148 13.87 19.10 11.56
CA LEU A 148 14.16 19.32 12.98
C LEU A 148 15.66 19.36 13.32
N CYS A 149 16.50 18.81 12.45
CA CYS A 149 17.94 18.75 12.65
C CYS A 149 18.60 19.97 12.02
N GLU A 150 19.17 20.83 12.86
CA GLU A 150 19.94 21.99 12.41
C GLU A 150 21.25 21.57 11.71
N PRO A 151 21.83 22.39 10.82
CA PRO A 151 23.14 22.13 10.25
C PRO A 151 24.20 21.88 11.34
N ASN A 152 25.09 20.93 11.11
CA ASN A 152 26.12 20.41 12.02
C ASN A 152 25.60 19.62 13.25
N ALA A 153 24.29 19.40 13.37
CA ALA A 153 23.74 18.56 14.42
C ALA A 153 23.77 17.06 14.03
N VAL A 154 23.77 16.22 15.07
CA VAL A 154 23.63 14.76 14.94
C VAL A 154 22.21 14.37 15.36
N VAL A 155 21.55 13.56 14.55
CA VAL A 155 20.23 12.99 14.89
C VAL A 155 20.39 12.11 16.13
N SER A 156 19.62 12.43 17.17
CA SER A 156 19.55 11.65 18.41
C SER A 156 18.24 10.87 18.49
N GLU A 157 18.16 9.91 19.41
CA GLU A 157 16.89 9.21 19.72
C GLU A 157 15.77 10.19 20.11
N LYS A 158 16.12 11.25 20.84
CA LYS A 158 15.18 12.32 21.20
C LYS A 158 14.65 13.07 19.96
N THR A 159 15.51 13.30 18.97
CA THR A 159 15.11 13.93 17.70
C THR A 159 14.13 13.03 16.94
N ILE A 160 14.38 11.71 16.91
CA ILE A 160 13.46 10.73 16.30
C ILE A 160 12.12 10.71 17.03
N ALA A 161 12.12 10.59 18.35
CA ALA A 161 10.88 10.62 19.14
C ALA A 161 10.07 11.90 18.89
N THR A 162 10.75 13.04 18.77
CA THR A 162 10.11 14.33 18.45
C THR A 162 9.53 14.33 17.03
N ALA A 163 10.27 13.83 16.03
CA ALA A 163 9.81 13.74 14.65
C ALA A 163 8.58 12.85 14.50
N VAL A 164 8.59 11.68 15.16
CA VAL A 164 7.44 10.78 15.21
C VAL A 164 6.25 11.50 15.84
N LYS A 165 6.43 12.16 16.99
CA LYS A 165 5.36 12.91 17.63
C LYS A 165 4.76 13.97 16.69
N VAL A 166 5.60 14.75 16.00
CA VAL A 166 5.15 15.76 15.03
C VAL A 166 4.28 15.14 13.93
N LEU A 167 4.67 13.98 13.39
CA LEU A 167 3.89 13.27 12.38
C LEU A 167 2.55 12.78 12.92
N LEU A 168 2.56 12.18 14.12
CA LEU A 168 1.35 11.66 14.73
C LEU A 168 0.37 12.79 15.12
N ASP A 169 0.88 13.92 15.59
CA ASP A 169 0.07 15.09 15.95
C ASP A 169 -0.61 15.70 14.71
N ARG A 170 0.09 15.74 13.56
CA ARG A 170 -0.47 16.22 12.27
C ARG A 170 -1.68 15.39 11.81
N GLU A 171 -1.62 14.07 11.99
CA GLU A 171 -2.67 13.14 11.56
C GLU A 171 -3.67 12.78 12.68
N SER A 172 -3.50 13.32 13.89
CA SER A 172 -4.21 12.86 15.09
C SER A 172 -5.73 12.92 14.95
N TYR A 173 -6.27 13.95 14.29
CA TYR A 173 -7.72 14.05 14.05
C TYR A 173 -8.22 12.91 13.13
N ALA A 174 -7.51 12.66 12.03
CA ALA A 174 -7.86 11.61 11.07
C ALA A 174 -7.78 10.22 11.72
N TYR A 175 -6.70 9.96 12.48
CA TYR A 175 -6.53 8.70 13.21
C TYR A 175 -7.55 8.51 14.32
N THR A 176 -7.90 9.56 15.05
CA THR A 176 -8.95 9.49 16.08
C THR A 176 -10.30 9.17 15.45
N SER A 177 -10.67 9.86 14.37
CA SER A 177 -11.93 9.60 13.65
C SER A 177 -11.99 8.18 13.08
N LEU A 178 -10.90 7.73 12.43
CA LEU A 178 -10.77 6.36 11.96
C LEU A 178 -10.94 5.38 13.11
N TRP A 179 -10.21 5.57 14.21
CA TRP A 179 -10.26 4.72 15.39
C TRP A 179 -11.67 4.65 15.97
N GLU A 180 -12.33 5.78 16.17
CA GLU A 180 -13.70 5.85 16.70
C GLU A 180 -14.71 5.09 15.85
N SER A 181 -14.54 5.08 14.52
CA SER A 181 -15.39 4.32 13.59
C SER A 181 -15.27 2.79 13.73
N LEU A 182 -14.26 2.29 14.45
CA LEU A 182 -13.99 0.85 14.59
C LEU A 182 -14.72 0.24 15.78
N THR A 183 -15.21 -0.97 15.57
CA THR A 183 -15.78 -1.81 16.64
C THR A 183 -14.71 -2.21 17.65
N LEU A 184 -15.11 -2.57 18.86
CA LEU A 184 -14.18 -3.02 19.90
C LEU A 184 -13.32 -4.22 19.47
N SER A 185 -13.90 -5.17 18.72
CA SER A 185 -13.18 -6.33 18.20
C SER A 185 -12.09 -5.92 17.19
N GLN A 186 -12.40 -4.98 16.28
CA GLN A 186 -11.44 -4.43 15.32
C GLN A 186 -10.31 -3.66 16.02
N LYS A 187 -10.66 -2.83 17.03
CA LYS A 187 -9.67 -2.11 17.85
C LYS A 187 -8.72 -3.07 18.56
N ARG A 188 -9.25 -4.12 19.21
CA ARG A 188 -8.44 -5.15 19.87
C ARG A 188 -7.50 -5.86 18.90
N PHE A 189 -8.00 -6.21 17.72
CA PHE A 189 -7.20 -6.84 16.69
C PHE A 189 -6.05 -5.93 16.23
N LEU A 190 -6.33 -4.66 15.93
CA LEU A 190 -5.31 -3.69 15.51
C LEU A 190 -4.29 -3.41 16.61
N LYS A 191 -4.69 -3.36 17.88
CA LYS A 191 -3.74 -3.25 19.01
C LYS A 191 -2.77 -4.43 19.02
N GLY A 192 -3.31 -5.65 18.90
CA GLY A 192 -2.46 -6.84 18.85
C GLY A 192 -1.52 -6.84 17.66
N LEU A 193 -2.02 -6.47 16.48
CA LEU A 193 -1.21 -6.39 15.27
C LEU A 193 -0.14 -5.29 15.34
N ALA A 194 -0.41 -4.19 16.04
CA ALA A 194 0.55 -3.11 16.22
C ALA A 194 1.64 -3.47 17.25
N ALA A 195 1.32 -4.26 18.28
CA ALA A 195 2.24 -4.59 19.37
C ALA A 195 3.14 -5.80 19.08
N GLU A 196 2.70 -6.72 18.22
CA GLU A 196 3.43 -7.96 17.93
C GLU A 196 4.41 -7.77 16.76
N ALA A 197 5.41 -8.67 16.68
CA ALA A 197 6.33 -8.70 15.55
C ALA A 197 5.63 -9.10 14.24
N SER A 198 6.22 -8.70 13.11
CA SER A 198 5.75 -9.09 11.78
C SER A 198 5.63 -10.61 11.66
N GLY A 199 4.58 -11.09 10.98
CA GLY A 199 4.35 -12.53 10.78
C GLY A 199 3.61 -13.23 11.93
N VAL A 200 3.12 -12.51 12.94
CA VAL A 200 2.38 -13.10 14.08
C VAL A 200 1.19 -13.95 13.60
N LYS A 201 0.98 -15.12 14.23
CA LYS A 201 -0.15 -16.01 13.92
C LYS A 201 -1.44 -15.48 14.55
N VAL A 202 -2.11 -14.55 13.88
CA VAL A 202 -3.27 -13.80 14.40
C VAL A 202 -4.50 -14.64 14.78
N TYR A 203 -4.57 -15.89 14.33
CA TYR A 203 -5.67 -16.82 14.65
C TYR A 203 -5.30 -17.84 15.72
N ALA A 204 -4.05 -17.88 16.16
CA ALA A 204 -3.62 -18.78 17.23
C ALA A 204 -4.30 -18.38 18.55
N GLY A 205 -4.61 -19.39 19.39
CA GLY A 205 -5.26 -19.16 20.68
C GLY A 205 -4.51 -18.20 21.58
N GLU A 206 -3.17 -18.20 21.51
CA GLU A 206 -2.30 -17.27 22.23
C GLU A 206 -2.57 -15.80 21.86
N PHE A 207 -2.56 -15.45 20.57
CA PHE A 207 -2.85 -14.09 20.10
C PHE A 207 -4.29 -13.68 20.45
N VAL A 208 -5.24 -14.59 20.23
CA VAL A 208 -6.67 -14.40 20.49
C VAL A 208 -6.91 -14.09 21.97
N SER A 209 -6.30 -14.86 22.87
CA SER A 209 -6.39 -14.66 24.32
C SER A 209 -5.67 -13.39 24.77
N ARG A 210 -4.40 -13.20 24.37
CA ARG A 210 -3.55 -12.07 24.79
C ARG A 210 -4.19 -10.72 24.47
N HIS A 211 -4.81 -10.61 23.29
CA HIS A 211 -5.41 -9.36 22.81
C HIS A 211 -6.93 -9.28 23.04
N GLY A 212 -7.50 -10.23 23.80
CA GLY A 212 -8.91 -10.21 24.20
C GLY A 212 -9.90 -10.35 23.03
N LEU A 213 -9.49 -11.01 21.95
CA LEU A 213 -10.37 -11.39 20.85
C LEU A 213 -11.13 -12.63 21.32
N SER A 214 -12.44 -12.55 21.54
CA SER A 214 -13.21 -13.62 22.20
C SER A 214 -13.08 -15.03 21.59
N SER A 215 -12.74 -15.13 20.29
CA SER A 215 -12.50 -16.38 19.58
C SER A 215 -11.77 -16.16 18.24
N ALA A 216 -11.24 -17.23 17.63
CA ALA A 216 -10.65 -17.18 16.29
C ALA A 216 -11.65 -16.73 15.21
N SER A 217 -12.93 -17.14 15.30
CA SER A 217 -13.98 -16.68 14.38
C SER A 217 -14.29 -15.18 14.54
N ASN A 218 -14.15 -14.64 15.74
CA ASN A 218 -14.26 -13.20 15.97
C ASN A 218 -13.07 -12.44 15.34
N ALA A 219 -11.85 -12.97 15.52
CA ALA A 219 -10.65 -12.43 14.86
C ALA A 219 -10.79 -12.44 13.33
N GLN A 220 -11.31 -13.53 12.75
CA GLN A 220 -11.55 -13.64 11.30
C GLN A 220 -12.55 -12.57 10.80
N ARG A 221 -13.65 -12.34 11.51
CA ARG A 221 -14.60 -11.26 11.16
C ARG A 221 -13.97 -9.87 11.24
N ALA A 222 -13.14 -9.62 12.25
CA ALA A 222 -12.39 -8.37 12.36
C ALA A 222 -11.45 -8.19 11.17
N VAL A 223 -10.67 -9.23 10.81
CA VAL A 223 -9.78 -9.23 9.64
C VAL A 223 -10.53 -8.92 8.36
N GLN A 224 -11.65 -9.61 8.08
CA GLN A 224 -12.42 -9.38 6.84
C GLN A 224 -12.91 -7.92 6.74
N ALA A 225 -13.42 -7.38 7.84
CA ALA A 225 -13.89 -6.00 7.86
C ALA A 225 -12.74 -4.99 7.70
N LEU A 226 -11.58 -5.24 8.32
CA LEU A 226 -10.43 -4.35 8.21
C LEU A 226 -9.78 -4.40 6.81
N LEU A 227 -9.71 -5.59 6.19
CA LEU A 227 -9.27 -5.76 4.79
C LEU A 227 -10.21 -5.01 3.84
N SER A 228 -11.53 -5.11 4.02
CA SER A 228 -12.50 -4.40 3.17
C SER A 228 -12.43 -2.87 3.29
N LYS A 229 -11.84 -2.36 4.39
CA LYS A 229 -11.60 -0.93 4.62
C LYS A 229 -10.17 -0.51 4.26
N ASP A 230 -9.36 -1.41 3.69
CA ASP A 230 -7.93 -1.22 3.39
C ASP A 230 -7.05 -0.81 4.59
N ILE A 231 -7.53 -1.00 5.83
CA ILE A 231 -6.79 -0.64 7.04
C ILE A 231 -5.64 -1.61 7.30
N ILE A 232 -5.82 -2.87 6.88
CA ILE A 232 -4.79 -3.90 6.91
C ILE A 232 -4.63 -4.52 5.52
N ASP A 233 -3.48 -5.11 5.26
CA ASP A 233 -3.24 -5.96 4.09
C ASP A 233 -2.56 -7.27 4.49
N ARG A 234 -2.54 -8.24 3.58
CA ARG A 234 -1.90 -9.55 3.79
C ARG A 234 -0.39 -9.46 3.56
N GLU A 235 0.38 -10.06 4.47
CA GLU A 235 1.83 -10.20 4.36
C GLU A 235 2.24 -11.60 4.80
N GLY A 236 2.66 -12.41 3.82
CA GLY A 236 2.91 -13.84 4.03
C GLY A 236 1.67 -14.54 4.63
N ASP A 237 1.87 -15.20 5.76
CA ASP A 237 0.82 -15.91 6.50
C ASP A 237 0.12 -15.03 7.57
N SER A 238 0.43 -13.73 7.60
CA SER A 238 -0.09 -12.77 8.57
C SER A 238 -0.64 -11.51 7.89
N PHE A 239 -0.74 -10.43 8.66
CA PHE A 239 -1.29 -9.15 8.24
C PHE A 239 -0.37 -8.02 8.70
N LEU A 240 -0.49 -6.88 8.03
CA LEU A 240 0.14 -5.62 8.41
C LEU A 240 -0.91 -4.51 8.45
N ILE A 241 -0.71 -3.51 9.31
CA ILE A 241 -1.48 -2.25 9.24
C ILE A 241 -0.91 -1.43 8.10
N THR A 242 -1.75 -1.10 7.10
CA THR A 242 -1.31 -0.47 5.84
C THR A 242 -0.59 0.85 6.12
N ASP A 243 -1.15 1.65 7.03
CA ASP A 243 -0.53 2.88 7.49
C ASP A 243 0.43 2.65 8.66
N ARG A 244 1.73 2.87 8.41
CA ARG A 244 2.80 2.67 9.41
C ARG A 244 2.76 3.71 10.51
N PHE A 245 2.31 4.94 10.24
CA PHE A 245 2.15 5.96 11.26
C PHE A 245 0.89 5.71 12.09
N PHE A 246 -0.20 5.21 11.49
CA PHE A 246 -1.36 4.76 12.26
C PHE A 246 -1.00 3.61 13.22
N ARG A 247 -0.14 2.67 12.79
CA ARG A 247 0.42 1.64 13.67
C ARG A 247 1.15 2.25 14.88
N LEU A 248 2.04 3.21 14.67
CA LEU A 248 2.76 3.91 15.75
C LEU A 248 1.80 4.69 16.65
N TRP A 249 0.78 5.33 16.09
CA TRP A 249 -0.26 6.03 16.84
C TRP A 249 -1.05 5.10 17.77
N ILE A 250 -1.41 3.90 17.29
CA ILE A 250 -2.09 2.88 18.12
C ILE A 250 -1.21 2.50 19.33
N GLN A 251 0.11 2.40 19.14
CA GLN A 251 1.05 2.12 20.22
C GLN A 251 1.20 3.30 21.20
N SER A 252 1.20 4.54 20.70
CA SER A 252 1.41 5.74 21.52
C SER A 252 0.21 6.08 22.41
N VAL A 253 -1.02 5.93 21.91
CA VAL A 253 -2.25 6.23 22.68
C VAL A 253 -2.52 5.18 23.77
N GLN A 254 -1.69 4.15 23.87
CA GLN A 254 -1.88 3.00 24.76
C GLN A 254 -0.67 2.73 25.66
N SER A 255 0.38 3.55 25.60
CA SER A 255 1.42 3.54 26.63
C SER A 255 0.82 4.15 27.91
N PRO A 256 0.81 3.42 29.04
CA PRO A 256 0.21 3.90 30.29
C PRO A 256 0.88 5.17 30.84
#